data_AF-A0A4Q3KFZ6-F1
#
_entry.id   AF-A0A4Q3KFZ6-F1
#
_cell.length_a   1.000
_cell.length_b   1.000
_cell.length_c   1.000
_cell.angle_alpha   90.00
_cell.angle_beta   90.00
_cell.angle_gamma   90.00
#
_symmetry.space_group_name_H-M   'P 1'
#
loop_
_entity.id
_entity.type
_entity.pdbx_description
1 polymer ?
#
loop_
_entity_poly.entity_id
_entity_poly.type
_entity_poly.pdbx_seq_one_letter_code
_entity_poly.pdbx_strand_id
1 'polypeptide(L)'
;MNLDPVILAELKRATDALQTAVGDVAGGLQATRTDVHAVGDTVAAIGTAVAAVAAAVATVNTNVNAVKAGTGIKSIQRGITTKPASAIYSTDVTISPVNLAKARLSLLTSAICNVSDSNFSTVQLQLVNATTLRVTGYYTSFNPSTGMTSYVGIPVSWEVIEEF
;
A
#
# COMPACT_ATOMS: atom_id res chain seq x y z
N MET A 1 17.94 19.98 85.39
CA MET A 1 18.56 18.75 84.85
C MET A 1 19.32 19.19 83.61
N ASN A 2 20.65 19.26 83.66
CA ASN A 2 21.44 19.53 82.45
C ASN A 2 21.51 18.24 81.64
N LEU A 3 21.20 18.32 80.34
CA LEU A 3 21.41 17.21 79.42
C LEU A 3 22.90 16.84 79.40
N ASP A 4 23.17 15.54 79.33
CA ASP A 4 24.53 15.01 79.17
C ASP A 4 25.14 15.59 77.87
N PRO A 5 26.37 16.15 77.92
CA PRO A 5 27.06 16.69 76.75
C PRO A 5 27.16 15.73 75.55
N VAL A 6 27.22 14.42 75.79
CA VAL A 6 27.27 13.40 74.73
C VAL A 6 25.96 13.36 73.95
N ILE A 7 24.82 13.36 74.66
CA ILE A 7 23.48 13.38 74.06
C ILE A 7 23.28 14.65 73.22
N LEU A 8 23.78 15.79 73.71
CA LEU A 8 23.71 17.05 72.97
C LEU A 8 24.49 17.01 71.65
N ALA A 9 25.69 16.40 71.64
CA ALA A 9 26.51 16.26 70.45
C ALA A 9 25.88 15.33 69.40
N GLU A 10 25.26 14.23 69.83
CA GLU A 10 24.55 13.31 68.95
C GLU A 10 23.31 13.95 68.33
N LEU A 11 22.52 14.69 69.13
CA LEU A 11 21.37 15.45 68.64
C LEU A 11 21.78 16.48 67.58
N LYS A 12 22.91 17.17 67.78
CA LYS A 12 23.43 18.13 66.80
C LYS A 12 23.81 17.42 65.49
N ARG A 13 24.54 16.31 65.55
CA ARG A 13 24.88 15.52 64.35
C ARG A 13 23.64 15.03 63.60
N ALA A 14 22.64 14.52 64.32
CA ALA A 14 21.39 14.07 63.72
C ALA A 14 20.65 15.23 63.04
N THR A 15 20.65 16.41 63.64
CA THR A 15 20.05 17.62 63.08
C THR A 15 20.77 18.07 61.82
N ASP A 16 22.10 18.11 61.82
CA ASP A 16 22.91 18.49 60.67
C ASP A 16 22.72 17.50 59.50
N ALA A 17 22.64 16.20 59.80
CA ALA A 17 22.34 15.16 58.82
C ALA A 17 20.92 15.30 58.23
N LEU A 18 19.93 15.57 59.07
CA LEU A 18 18.55 15.80 58.62
C LEU A 18 18.48 17.05 57.74
N GLN A 19 19.16 18.13 58.11
CA GLN A 19 19.17 19.36 57.33
C GLN A 19 19.83 19.17 55.96
N THR A 20 20.88 18.35 55.88
CA THR A 20 21.50 17.94 54.60
C THR A 20 20.51 17.13 53.76
N ALA A 21 19.89 16.09 54.33
CA ALA A 21 18.94 15.25 53.62
C ALA A 21 17.72 16.03 53.10
N VAL A 22 17.21 16.99 53.88
CA VAL A 22 16.13 17.89 53.45
C VAL A 22 16.58 18.78 52.29
N GLY A 23 17.83 19.29 52.34
CA GLY A 23 18.43 20.04 51.23
C GLY A 23 18.51 19.23 49.94
N ASP A 24 18.96 17.98 50.03
CA ASP A 24 19.06 17.07 48.88
C ASP A 24 17.68 16.76 48.29
N VAL A 25 16.67 16.49 49.15
CA VAL A 25 15.29 16.27 48.71
C VAL A 25 14.72 17.51 48.03
N ALA A 26 14.95 18.71 48.56
CA ALA A 26 14.50 19.96 47.95
C ALA A 26 15.13 20.17 46.56
N GLY A 27 16.43 19.89 46.43
CA GLY A 27 17.13 19.93 45.15
C GLY A 27 16.58 18.93 44.14
N GLY A 28 16.37 17.68 44.56
CA GLY A 28 15.79 16.62 43.73
C GLY A 28 14.35 16.93 43.28
N LEU A 29 13.54 17.53 44.16
CA LEU A 29 12.19 17.96 43.82
C LEU A 29 12.20 19.10 42.79
N GLN A 30 13.12 20.05 42.90
CA GLN A 30 13.26 21.14 41.94
C GLN A 30 13.71 20.64 40.56
N ALA A 31 14.60 19.65 40.51
CA ALA A 31 14.98 18.97 39.27
C ALA A 31 13.78 18.26 38.63
N THR A 32 13.07 17.44 39.41
CA THR A 32 11.86 16.72 38.96
C THR A 32 10.81 17.68 38.41
N ARG A 33 10.59 18.82 39.08
CA ARG A 33 9.65 19.85 38.60
C ARG A 33 10.05 20.41 37.23
N THR A 34 11.34 20.63 37.02
CA THR A 34 11.89 21.14 35.76
C THR A 34 11.68 20.12 34.64
N ASP A 35 11.97 18.84 34.91
CA ASP A 35 11.77 17.76 33.95
C ASP A 35 10.30 17.59 33.57
N VAL A 36 9.38 17.66 34.54
CA VAL A 36 7.92 17.59 34.28
C VAL A 36 7.46 18.75 33.40
N HIS A 37 7.97 19.96 33.61
CA HIS A 37 7.66 21.10 32.73
C HIS A 37 8.15 20.85 31.30
N ALA A 38 9.39 20.38 31.13
CA ALA A 38 9.95 20.08 29.81
C ALA A 38 9.18 18.96 29.07
N VAL A 39 8.72 17.94 29.81
CA VAL A 39 7.82 16.92 29.27
C VAL A 39 6.49 17.55 28.82
N GLY A 40 5.92 18.45 29.62
CA GLY A 40 4.70 19.18 29.26
C GLY A 40 4.83 19.96 27.94
N ASP A 41 5.94 20.68 27.76
CA ASP A 41 6.23 21.42 26.54
C ASP A 41 6.39 20.47 25.33
N THR A 42 7.08 19.35 25.52
CA THR A 42 7.25 18.32 24.49
C THR A 42 5.90 17.73 24.06
N VAL A 43 5.02 17.43 25.01
CA VAL A 43 3.68 16.90 24.73
C VAL A 43 2.84 17.92 23.95
N ALA A 44 2.91 19.20 24.30
CA ALA A 44 2.22 20.26 23.57
C ALA A 44 2.71 20.39 22.12
N ALA A 45 4.02 20.29 21.90
CA ALA A 45 4.62 20.29 20.57
C ALA A 45 4.16 19.07 19.74
N ILE A 46 4.14 17.88 20.34
CA ILE A 46 3.61 16.66 19.70
C ILE A 46 2.14 16.85 19.31
N GLY A 47 1.31 17.41 20.20
CA GLY A 47 -0.10 17.68 19.91
C GLY A 47 -0.28 18.57 18.67
N THR A 48 0.54 19.61 18.54
CA THR A 48 0.54 20.51 17.37
C THR A 48 0.95 19.76 16.10
N ALA A 49 2.01 18.93 16.15
CA ALA A 49 2.47 18.15 15.02
C ALA A 49 1.42 17.14 14.54
N VAL A 50 0.75 16.44 15.47
CA VAL A 50 -0.33 15.49 15.15
C VAL A 50 -1.49 16.20 14.46
N ALA A 51 -1.90 17.38 14.93
CA ALA A 51 -2.96 18.16 14.28
C ALA A 51 -2.58 18.56 12.84
N ALA A 52 -1.33 18.96 12.61
CA ALA A 52 -0.83 19.29 11.28
C ALA A 52 -0.84 18.07 10.34
N VAL A 53 -0.41 16.90 10.81
CA VAL A 53 -0.46 15.65 10.05
C VAL A 53 -1.90 15.28 9.70
N ALA A 54 -2.84 15.40 10.63
CA ALA A 54 -4.25 15.12 10.37
C ALA A 54 -4.82 16.01 9.25
N ALA A 55 -4.50 17.31 9.27
CA ALA A 55 -4.91 18.24 8.21
C ALA A 55 -4.28 17.91 6.85
N ALA A 56 -3.00 17.51 6.83
CA ALA A 56 -2.31 17.08 5.61
C ALA A 56 -2.97 15.82 5.02
N VAL A 57 -3.30 14.83 5.87
CA VAL A 57 -3.99 13.60 5.44
C VAL A 57 -5.37 13.91 4.86
N ALA A 58 -6.14 14.81 5.47
CA ALA A 58 -7.44 15.22 4.95
C ALA A 58 -7.32 15.89 3.56
N THR A 59 -6.27 16.70 3.36
CA THR A 59 -5.97 17.34 2.07
C THR A 59 -5.60 16.30 1.02
N VAL A 60 -4.72 15.35 1.35
CA VAL A 60 -4.35 14.25 0.44
C VAL A 60 -5.58 13.44 0.05
N ASN A 61 -6.45 13.10 1.00
CA ASN A 61 -7.66 12.35 0.71
C ASN A 61 -8.59 13.11 -0.25
N THR A 62 -8.74 14.42 -0.06
CA THR A 62 -9.51 15.30 -0.96
C THR A 62 -8.91 15.29 -2.36
N ASN A 63 -7.60 15.45 -2.48
CA ASN A 63 -6.90 15.44 -3.77
C ASN A 63 -7.01 14.08 -4.48
N VAL A 64 -6.86 12.97 -3.76
CA VAL A 64 -7.04 11.62 -4.30
C VAL A 64 -8.47 11.44 -4.83
N ASN A 65 -9.47 11.92 -4.09
CA ASN A 65 -10.85 11.85 -4.54
C ASN A 65 -11.11 12.75 -5.77
N ALA A 66 -10.49 13.94 -5.84
CA ALA A 66 -10.58 14.82 -6.99
C ALA A 66 -9.95 14.20 -8.24
N VAL A 67 -8.79 13.53 -8.12
CA VAL A 67 -8.15 12.81 -9.24
C VAL A 67 -9.01 11.64 -9.71
N LYS A 68 -9.58 10.87 -8.77
CA LYS A 68 -10.52 9.79 -9.08
C LYS A 68 -11.75 10.32 -9.83
N ALA A 69 -12.37 11.40 -9.34
CA ALA A 69 -13.52 12.00 -9.99
C ALA A 69 -13.19 12.60 -11.36
N GLY A 70 -12.05 13.30 -11.49
CA GLY A 70 -11.64 13.97 -12.73
C GLY A 70 -11.28 13.02 -13.87
N THR A 71 -10.89 11.78 -13.57
CA THR A 71 -10.63 10.75 -14.59
C THR A 71 -11.86 9.93 -14.94
N GLY A 72 -12.90 9.94 -14.09
CA GLY A 72 -14.05 9.04 -14.20
C GLY A 72 -13.71 7.57 -13.98
N ILE A 73 -12.46 7.23 -13.64
CA ILE A 73 -11.94 5.87 -13.55
C ILE A 73 -11.95 5.41 -12.09
N LYS A 74 -12.68 4.34 -11.81
CA LYS A 74 -12.74 3.66 -10.51
C LYS A 74 -11.57 2.69 -10.33
N SER A 75 -11.25 1.88 -11.35
CA SER A 75 -10.14 0.92 -11.29
C SER A 75 -9.52 0.65 -12.66
N ILE A 76 -8.25 0.25 -12.66
CA ILE A 76 -7.54 -0.22 -13.86
C ILE A 76 -6.79 -1.51 -13.52
N GLN A 77 -6.98 -2.54 -14.32
CA GLN A 77 -6.26 -3.81 -14.23
C GLN A 77 -5.60 -4.10 -15.57
N ARG A 78 -4.32 -4.46 -15.55
CA ARG A 78 -3.52 -4.72 -16.77
C ARG A 78 -2.71 -5.99 -16.61
N GLY A 79 -2.45 -6.65 -17.73
CA GLY A 79 -1.57 -7.80 -17.74
C GLY A 79 -1.10 -8.18 -19.14
N ILE A 80 -0.18 -9.15 -19.17
CA ILE A 80 0.23 -9.85 -20.36
C ILE A 80 0.02 -11.34 -20.09
N THR A 81 -0.82 -11.98 -20.89
CA THR A 81 -1.04 -13.41 -20.82
C THR A 81 -0.20 -14.08 -21.89
N THR A 82 0.77 -14.88 -21.47
CA THR A 82 1.57 -15.72 -22.36
C THR A 82 1.11 -17.16 -22.23
N LYS A 83 1.12 -17.90 -23.34
CA LYS A 83 0.76 -19.31 -23.34
C LYS A 83 1.79 -20.13 -24.14
N PRO A 84 2.23 -21.28 -23.63
CA PRO A 84 3.05 -22.21 -24.38
C PRO A 84 2.25 -22.88 -25.52
N ALA A 85 2.94 -23.18 -26.63
CA ALA A 85 2.42 -23.83 -27.83
C ALA A 85 1.67 -25.13 -27.48
N SER A 86 0.33 -25.09 -27.47
CA SER A 86 -0.54 -26.23 -27.18
C SER A 86 -1.96 -25.93 -27.67
N ALA A 87 -2.73 -26.96 -28.02
CA ALA A 87 -4.03 -26.93 -28.70
C ALA A 87 -5.19 -26.18 -28.01
N ILE A 88 -4.92 -25.45 -26.92
CA ILE A 88 -5.92 -24.63 -26.21
C ILE A 88 -5.80 -23.20 -26.73
N TYR A 89 -6.89 -22.66 -27.27
CA TYR A 89 -6.92 -21.36 -27.95
C TYR A 89 -7.01 -20.16 -27.01
N SER A 90 -7.43 -20.38 -25.76
CA SER A 90 -7.70 -19.32 -24.79
C SER A 90 -7.21 -19.64 -23.37
N THR A 91 -7.02 -18.62 -22.55
CA THR A 91 -6.70 -18.73 -21.12
C THR A 91 -7.58 -17.78 -20.33
N ASP A 92 -8.19 -18.29 -19.28
CA ASP A 92 -8.97 -17.49 -18.36
C ASP A 92 -8.05 -16.91 -17.28
N VAL A 93 -8.12 -15.60 -17.12
CA VAL A 93 -7.37 -14.81 -16.15
C VAL A 93 -8.33 -14.32 -15.10
N THR A 94 -8.03 -14.61 -13.83
CA THR A 94 -8.75 -14.05 -12.70
C THR A 94 -8.36 -12.58 -12.54
N ILE A 95 -9.35 -11.71 -12.52
CA ILE A 95 -9.22 -10.28 -12.25
C ILE A 95 -10.01 -9.93 -10.99
N SER A 96 -9.69 -8.80 -10.37
CA SER A 96 -10.52 -8.24 -9.30
C SER A 96 -11.92 -7.92 -9.85
N PRO A 97 -12.99 -8.08 -9.04
CA PRO A 97 -14.35 -7.81 -9.47
C PRO A 97 -14.53 -6.41 -10.08
N VAL A 98 -15.20 -6.34 -11.24
CA VAL A 98 -15.60 -5.09 -11.90
C VAL A 98 -17.11 -5.08 -12.18
N ASN A 99 -17.73 -3.89 -12.22
CA ASN A 99 -19.07 -3.73 -12.74
C ASN A 99 -19.07 -3.83 -14.27
N LEU A 100 -19.64 -4.89 -14.83
CA LEU A 100 -19.67 -5.16 -16.27
C LEU A 100 -20.32 -4.02 -17.08
N ALA A 101 -21.31 -3.30 -16.53
CA ALA A 101 -21.98 -2.21 -17.21
C ALA A 101 -21.14 -0.92 -17.27
N LYS A 102 -20.08 -0.83 -16.46
CA LYS A 102 -19.17 0.32 -16.35
C LYS A 102 -17.73 -0.03 -16.73
N ALA A 103 -17.50 -1.26 -17.19
CA ALA A 103 -16.18 -1.74 -17.54
C ALA A 103 -15.95 -1.64 -19.05
N ARG A 104 -14.77 -1.17 -19.44
CA ARG A 104 -14.25 -1.30 -20.79
C ARG A 104 -13.08 -2.28 -20.81
N LEU A 105 -13.04 -3.08 -21.87
CA LEU A 105 -11.98 -4.05 -22.14
C LEU A 105 -11.21 -3.62 -23.38
N SER A 106 -9.90 -3.48 -23.24
CA SER A 106 -9.01 -3.04 -24.31
C SER A 106 -7.99 -4.12 -24.64
N LEU A 107 -7.93 -4.50 -25.92
CA LEU A 107 -6.87 -5.34 -26.47
C LEU A 107 -5.70 -4.46 -26.89
N LEU A 108 -4.56 -4.64 -26.24
CA LEU A 108 -3.36 -3.82 -26.47
C LEU A 108 -2.32 -4.52 -27.37
N THR A 109 -2.49 -5.82 -27.63
CA THR A 109 -1.66 -6.55 -28.60
C THR A 109 -2.23 -6.41 -30.01
N SER A 110 -1.37 -6.00 -30.94
CA SER A 110 -1.59 -6.16 -32.38
C SER A 110 -0.96 -7.45 -32.90
N ALA A 111 -1.64 -8.16 -33.80
CA ALA A 111 -1.08 -9.30 -34.52
C ALA A 111 -1.49 -9.23 -36.01
N ILE A 112 -0.68 -9.84 -36.88
CA ILE A 112 -1.00 -9.96 -38.30
C ILE A 112 -2.08 -11.03 -38.48
N CYS A 113 -3.28 -10.64 -38.90
CA CYS A 113 -4.34 -11.58 -39.24
C CYS A 113 -4.22 -12.04 -40.71
N ASN A 114 -4.58 -13.31 -40.96
CA ASN A 114 -4.79 -13.86 -42.30
C ASN A 114 -3.61 -13.68 -43.28
N VAL A 115 -2.48 -14.32 -42.99
CA VAL A 115 -1.34 -14.41 -43.93
C VAL A 115 -1.73 -15.26 -45.14
N SER A 116 -2.51 -16.32 -44.92
CA SER A 116 -3.23 -17.08 -45.95
C SER A 116 -4.39 -17.86 -45.32
N ASP A 117 -5.19 -18.56 -46.13
CA ASP A 117 -6.28 -19.44 -45.67
C ASP A 117 -5.81 -20.54 -44.70
N SER A 118 -4.51 -20.82 -44.69
CA SER A 118 -3.85 -21.85 -43.91
C SER A 118 -2.93 -21.30 -42.82
N ASN A 119 -2.74 -19.98 -42.76
CA ASN A 119 -1.82 -19.33 -41.82
C ASN A 119 -2.43 -18.03 -41.29
N PHE A 120 -2.82 -18.00 -40.03
CA PHE A 120 -3.45 -16.81 -39.45
C PHE A 120 -3.11 -16.64 -37.97
N SER A 121 -3.11 -15.39 -37.51
CA SER A 121 -3.05 -15.08 -36.08
C SER A 121 -4.43 -14.68 -35.56
N THR A 122 -4.72 -15.04 -34.32
CA THR A 122 -5.88 -14.57 -33.57
C THR A 122 -5.41 -13.99 -32.24
N VAL A 123 -5.81 -12.76 -31.97
CA VAL A 123 -5.72 -12.11 -30.66
C VAL A 123 -7.10 -11.59 -30.30
N GLN A 124 -7.61 -11.99 -29.14
CA GLN A 124 -8.96 -11.64 -28.71
C GLN A 124 -9.04 -11.59 -27.20
N LEU A 125 -9.89 -10.72 -26.70
CA LEU A 125 -10.26 -10.63 -25.30
C LEU A 125 -11.77 -10.74 -25.15
N GLN A 126 -12.20 -11.35 -24.05
CA GLN A 126 -13.60 -11.41 -23.67
C GLN A 126 -13.73 -11.32 -22.16
N LEU A 127 -14.51 -10.35 -21.68
CA LEU A 127 -14.91 -10.32 -20.27
C LEU A 127 -16.01 -11.37 -20.08
N VAL A 128 -15.66 -12.51 -19.48
CA VAL A 128 -16.57 -13.66 -19.32
C VAL A 128 -17.56 -13.42 -18.19
N ASN A 129 -17.08 -12.81 -17.11
CA ASN A 129 -17.88 -12.36 -15.97
C ASN A 129 -17.10 -11.26 -15.22
N ALA A 130 -17.65 -10.77 -14.10
CA ALA A 130 -17.07 -9.68 -13.32
C ALA A 130 -15.64 -9.94 -12.80
N THR A 131 -15.21 -11.21 -12.74
CA THR A 131 -13.92 -11.64 -12.17
C THR A 131 -13.05 -12.42 -13.15
N THR A 132 -13.50 -12.61 -14.40
CA THR A 132 -12.81 -13.49 -15.35
C THR A 132 -12.71 -12.85 -16.72
N LEU A 133 -11.46 -12.71 -17.18
CA LEU A 133 -11.11 -12.31 -18.52
C LEU A 133 -10.62 -13.53 -19.30
N ARG A 134 -11.24 -13.84 -20.43
CA ARG A 134 -10.72 -14.83 -21.38
C ARG A 134 -9.81 -14.15 -22.39
N VAL A 135 -8.61 -14.70 -22.52
CA VAL A 135 -7.55 -14.19 -23.38
C VAL A 135 -7.19 -15.23 -24.42
N THR A 136 -7.34 -14.88 -25.70
CA THR A 136 -7.01 -15.74 -26.84
C THR A 136 -5.83 -15.13 -27.59
N GLY A 137 -4.79 -15.91 -27.83
CA GLY A 137 -3.58 -15.45 -28.50
C GLY A 137 -2.80 -16.59 -29.13
N TYR A 138 -2.93 -16.77 -30.45
CA TYR A 138 -2.19 -17.81 -31.17
C TYR A 138 -1.98 -17.48 -32.65
N TYR A 139 -0.92 -18.05 -33.22
CA TYR A 139 -0.69 -18.16 -34.66
C TYR A 139 -0.84 -19.62 -35.07
N THR A 140 -1.55 -19.86 -36.17
CA THR A 140 -1.68 -21.17 -36.81
C THR A 140 -0.87 -21.20 -38.09
N SER A 141 -0.28 -22.35 -38.37
CA SER A 141 0.29 -22.63 -39.68
C SER A 141 -0.02 -24.05 -40.11
N PHE A 142 -0.61 -24.20 -41.29
CA PHE A 142 -0.87 -25.50 -41.90
C PHE A 142 0.15 -25.78 -43.01
N ASN A 143 0.79 -26.95 -42.92
CA ASN A 143 1.69 -27.45 -43.94
C ASN A 143 0.97 -28.48 -44.83
N PRO A 144 0.65 -28.15 -46.10
CA PRO A 144 -0.08 -29.05 -46.98
C PRO A 144 0.71 -30.30 -47.38
N SER A 145 2.05 -30.27 -47.30
CA SER A 145 2.90 -31.41 -47.65
C SER A 145 2.92 -32.51 -46.57
N THR A 146 2.64 -32.16 -45.31
CA THR A 146 2.60 -33.10 -44.18
C THR A 146 1.20 -33.27 -43.60
N GLY A 147 0.24 -32.43 -44.00
CA GLY A 147 -1.11 -32.38 -43.41
C GLY A 147 -1.13 -31.92 -41.95
N MET A 148 -0.01 -31.39 -41.43
CA MET A 148 0.10 -31.00 -40.02
C MET A 148 -0.22 -29.52 -39.81
N THR A 149 -0.95 -29.23 -38.72
CA THR A 149 -1.16 -27.85 -38.23
C THR A 149 -0.30 -27.61 -37.01
N SER A 150 0.45 -26.51 -36.99
CA SER A 150 1.23 -26.05 -35.85
C SER A 150 0.60 -24.82 -35.22
N TYR A 151 0.74 -24.71 -33.90
CA TYR A 151 0.21 -23.62 -33.09
C TYR A 151 1.34 -22.98 -32.29
N VAL A 152 1.43 -21.65 -32.37
CA VAL A 152 2.38 -20.87 -31.58
C VAL A 152 1.59 -19.89 -30.74
N GLY A 153 1.81 -19.88 -29.42
CA GLY A 153 1.15 -18.93 -28.53
C GLY A 153 1.66 -17.51 -28.76
N ILE A 154 0.75 -16.55 -28.83
CA ILE A 154 1.08 -15.12 -28.92
C ILE A 154 0.84 -14.49 -27.55
N PRO A 155 1.82 -13.77 -26.99
CA PRO A 155 1.60 -12.93 -25.81
C PRO A 155 0.52 -11.87 -26.05
N VAL A 156 -0.51 -11.86 -25.20
CA VAL A 156 -1.62 -10.90 -25.32
C VAL A 156 -1.61 -9.94 -24.15
N SER A 157 -1.40 -8.66 -24.43
CA SER A 157 -1.53 -7.56 -23.49
C SER A 157 -2.97 -7.05 -23.48
N TRP A 158 -3.47 -6.84 -22.27
CA TRP A 158 -4.86 -6.48 -22.02
C TRP A 158 -4.98 -5.45 -20.91
N GLU A 159 -6.08 -4.70 -20.96
CA GLU A 159 -6.47 -3.72 -19.96
C GLU A 159 -7.97 -3.79 -19.71
N VAL A 160 -8.37 -3.76 -18.43
CA VAL A 160 -9.75 -3.59 -17.98
C VAL A 160 -9.81 -2.30 -17.17
N ILE A 161 -10.68 -1.38 -17.57
CA ILE A 161 -10.93 -0.13 -16.84
C ILE A 161 -12.38 -0.13 -16.39
N GLU A 162 -12.63 0.09 -15.10
CA GLU A 162 -13.97 0.32 -14.54
C GLU A 162 -14.14 1.80 -14.27
N GLU A 163 -15.27 2.37 -14.69
CA GLU A 163 -15.66 3.76 -14.43
C GLU A 163 -16.57 3.86 -13.19
N PHE A 164 -16.66 5.06 -12.60
CA PHE A 164 -17.48 5.31 -11.40
C PHE A 164 -18.98 5.10 -11.60
#